data_AF-A0A0U2XL00-F1
#
_entry.id   AF-A0A0U2XL00-F1
#
_cell.length_a   1.000
_cell.length_b   1.000
_cell.length_c   1.000
_cell.angle_alpha   90.00
_cell.angle_beta   90.00
_cell.angle_gamma   90.00
#
_symmetry.space_group_name_H-M   'P 1'
#
loop_
_entity.id
_entity.type
_entity.pdbx_description
1 polymer ?
#
loop_
_entity_poly.entity_id
_entity_poly.type
_entity_poly.pdbx_seq_one_letter_code
_entity_poly.pdbx_strand_id
1 'polypeptide(L)'
;REFNLDLTATAPGVVYQIISKSGILREVHKPHDFGDVQDIASIKEPWICATIMVPDQYLGVVMSLCNNKRGEKVDLSYSGNTALLKYRLPLSEIVFDFYDRIKSISKGYASLDWEMDGYMDSEIAKLTILINSEPVDALACIVHKSKVEQRGREICLR
;
A
#
# COMPACT_ATOMS: atom_id res chain seq x y z
N ARG A 1 -15.86 -17.28 16.29
CA ARG A 1 -16.46 -16.67 17.49
C ARG A 1 -16.35 -17.69 18.63
N GLU A 2 -15.12 -18.09 18.98
CA GLU A 2 -14.84 -19.13 20.00
C GLU A 2 -13.63 -18.80 20.90
N PHE A 3 -13.05 -17.60 20.80
CA PHE A 3 -12.09 -17.13 21.80
C PHE A 3 -12.41 -15.67 22.14
N ASN A 4 -12.63 -15.39 23.42
CA ASN A 4 -12.79 -14.06 24.00
C ASN A 4 -11.41 -13.35 24.05
N LEU A 5 -10.69 -13.40 22.93
CA LEU A 5 -9.48 -12.65 22.68
C LEU A 5 -9.92 -11.36 22.01
N ASP A 6 -9.69 -10.25 22.69
CA ASP A 6 -9.79 -8.92 22.11
C ASP A 6 -8.66 -8.79 21.09
N LEU A 7 -8.89 -9.36 19.90
CA LEU A 7 -7.98 -9.31 18.77
C LEU A 7 -8.02 -7.88 18.24
N THR A 8 -7.16 -7.03 18.78
CA THR A 8 -6.78 -5.78 18.11
C THR A 8 -6.12 -6.16 16.78
N ALA A 9 -6.91 -6.16 15.71
CA ALA A 9 -6.42 -6.35 14.35
C ALA A 9 -5.50 -5.18 13.99
N THR A 10 -4.19 -5.34 14.21
CA THR A 10 -3.18 -4.42 13.65
C THR A 10 -3.23 -4.51 12.14
N ALA A 11 -3.27 -3.36 11.47
CA ALA A 11 -3.24 -3.30 10.01
C ALA A 11 -2.04 -4.13 9.50
N PRO A 12 -2.27 -5.07 8.57
CA PRO A 12 -1.18 -5.86 8.00
C PRO A 12 -0.14 -4.91 7.38
N GLY A 13 1.10 -4.99 7.86
CA GLY A 13 2.21 -4.19 7.38
C GLY A 13 2.92 -4.87 6.21
N VAL A 14 3.67 -4.08 5.43
CA VAL A 14 4.62 -4.60 4.45
C VAL A 14 6.04 -4.39 4.95
N VAL A 15 6.97 -5.19 4.44
CA VAL A 15 8.39 -5.08 4.76
C VAL A 15 9.04 -4.12 3.77
N TYR A 16 9.71 -3.08 4.26
CA TYR A 16 10.50 -2.17 3.44
C TYR A 16 11.98 -2.56 3.50
N GLN A 17 12.73 -2.31 2.43
CA GLN A 17 14.18 -2.48 2.42
C GLN A 17 14.84 -1.11 2.44
N ILE A 18 15.61 -0.81 3.47
CA ILE A 18 16.38 0.43 3.58
C ILE A 18 17.83 0.12 3.25
N ILE A 19 18.38 0.87 2.30
CA ILE A 19 19.80 0.88 1.99
C ILE A 19 20.41 2.10 2.68
N SER A 20 21.34 1.84 3.60
CA SER A 20 22.08 2.89 4.29
C SER A 20 23.14 3.52 3.40
N LYS A 21 23.65 4.70 3.77
CA LYS A 21 24.76 5.38 3.08
C LYS A 21 26.06 4.55 3.06
N SER A 22 26.23 3.61 3.98
CA SER A 22 27.33 2.64 3.97
C SER A 22 27.08 1.44 3.04
N GLY A 23 25.91 1.36 2.40
CA GLY A 23 25.53 0.27 1.48
C GLY A 23 24.90 -0.94 2.16
N ILE A 24 24.73 -0.93 3.48
CA ILE A 24 24.10 -2.04 4.22
C ILE A 24 22.59 -2.00 3.99
N LEU A 25 22.04 -3.13 3.53
CA LEU A 25 20.61 -3.36 3.40
C LEU A 25 20.03 -3.88 4.72
N ARG A 26 18.91 -3.30 5.15
CA ARG A 26 18.14 -3.76 6.31
C ARG A 26 16.65 -3.78 6.01
N GLU A 27 15.96 -4.74 6.59
CA GLU A 27 14.52 -4.86 6.48
C GLU A 27 13.83 -4.11 7.63
N VAL A 28 12.74 -3.42 7.29
CA VAL A 28 11.95 -2.60 8.22
C VAL A 28 10.53 -3.09 8.20
N HIS A 29 10.10 -3.66 9.32
CA HIS A 29 8.76 -4.22 9.50
C HIS A 29 7.82 -3.24 10.19
N LYS A 30 8.38 -2.37 11.05
CA LYS A 30 7.61 -1.43 11.86
C LYS A 30 8.18 -0.01 11.75
N PRO A 31 7.37 1.03 12.02
CA PRO A 31 7.83 2.42 12.03
C PRO A 31 8.96 2.69 13.03
N HIS A 32 9.06 1.92 14.13
CA HIS A 32 10.17 2.02 15.08
C HIS A 32 11.50 1.63 14.41
N ASP A 33 11.48 0.55 13.62
CA ASP A 33 12.67 0.02 12.95
C ASP A 33 13.18 0.95 11.83
N PHE A 34 12.46 2.03 11.50
CA PHE A 34 12.83 2.93 10.41
C PHE A 34 14.18 3.64 10.60
N GLY A 35 14.66 3.79 11.85
CA GLY A 35 15.97 4.38 12.16
C GLY A 35 16.09 5.87 11.83
N ASP A 36 17.32 6.39 11.88
CA ASP A 36 17.62 7.79 11.52
C ASP A 36 17.57 7.98 10.00
N VAL A 37 16.83 8.99 9.56
CA VAL A 37 16.66 9.37 8.15
C VAL A 37 17.97 9.87 7.55
N GLN A 38 18.88 10.43 8.37
CA GLN A 38 20.16 10.95 7.90
C GLN A 38 21.09 9.86 7.35
N ASP A 39 20.92 8.61 7.79
CA ASP A 39 21.76 7.48 7.37
C ASP A 39 21.19 6.73 6.16
N ILE A 40 20.02 7.12 5.67
CA ILE A 40 19.33 6.44 4.56
C ILE A 40 19.84 6.97 3.22
N ALA A 41 20.22 6.05 2.32
CA ALA A 41 20.56 6.35 0.93
C ALA A 41 19.35 6.13 0.01
N SER A 42 18.69 4.97 0.13
CA SER A 42 17.43 4.72 -0.58
C SER A 42 16.51 3.79 0.22
N ILE A 43 15.22 3.82 -0.11
CA ILE A 43 14.21 2.94 0.48
C ILE A 43 13.51 2.25 -0.68
N LYS A 44 13.36 0.94 -0.58
CA LYS A 44 12.58 0.14 -1.50
C LYS A 44 11.34 -0.38 -0.83
N GLU A 45 10.22 -0.33 -1.54
CA GLU A 45 8.97 -0.96 -1.12
C GLU A 45 8.67 -2.17 -2.01
N PRO A 46 7.90 -3.16 -1.51
CA PRO A 46 7.50 -4.32 -2.28
C PRO A 46 6.36 -3.96 -3.23
N TRP A 47 6.48 -4.43 -4.47
CA TRP A 47 5.46 -4.27 -5.51
C TRP A 47 4.90 -5.62 -5.93
N ILE A 48 3.72 -5.57 -6.51
CA ILE A 48 3.03 -6.70 -7.09
C ILE A 48 2.64 -6.41 -8.54
N CYS A 49 2.51 -7.47 -9.33
CA CYS A 49 1.83 -7.43 -10.61
C CYS A 49 0.40 -7.97 -10.39
N ALA A 50 -0.59 -7.09 -10.47
CA ALA A 50 -2.00 -7.40 -10.36
C ALA A 50 -2.59 -7.67 -11.74
N THR A 51 -3.30 -8.80 -11.89
CA THR A 51 -4.16 -9.11 -13.02
C THR A 51 -5.61 -8.96 -12.59
N ILE A 52 -6.34 -8.02 -13.19
CA ILE A 52 -7.74 -7.72 -12.85
C ILE A 52 -8.61 -8.01 -14.06
N MET A 53 -9.62 -8.87 -13.90
CA MET A 53 -10.64 -9.09 -14.91
C MET A 53 -11.93 -8.39 -14.50
N VAL A 54 -12.51 -7.61 -15.40
CA VAL A 54 -13.74 -6.86 -15.10
C VAL A 54 -14.54 -6.60 -16.37
N PRO A 55 -15.89 -6.60 -16.33
CA PRO A 55 -16.70 -6.12 -17.44
C PRO A 55 -16.39 -4.67 -17.82
N ASP A 56 -16.41 -4.36 -19.13
CA ASP A 56 -16.02 -3.06 -19.68
C ASP A 56 -16.73 -1.86 -19.00
N GLN A 57 -18.00 -2.02 -18.66
CA GLN A 57 -18.80 -0.99 -17.98
C GLN A 57 -18.23 -0.51 -16.63
N TYR A 58 -17.35 -1.28 -15.98
CA TYR A 58 -16.68 -0.91 -14.72
C TYR A 58 -15.19 -0.59 -14.90
N LEU A 59 -14.66 -0.66 -16.12
CA LEU A 59 -13.24 -0.49 -16.40
C LEU A 59 -12.70 0.84 -15.85
N GLY A 60 -13.39 1.94 -16.16
CA GLY A 60 -12.95 3.28 -15.78
C GLY A 60 -12.83 3.48 -14.26
N VAL A 61 -13.79 2.95 -13.48
CA VAL A 61 -13.76 3.07 -12.01
C VAL A 61 -12.66 2.21 -11.40
N VAL A 62 -12.41 1.02 -11.95
CA VAL A 62 -11.31 0.14 -11.50
C VAL A 62 -9.95 0.73 -11.82
N MET A 63 -9.74 1.29 -13.02
CA MET A 63 -8.50 1.98 -13.37
C MET A 63 -8.26 3.18 -12.48
N SER A 64 -9.31 3.96 -12.19
CA SER A 64 -9.21 5.11 -11.28
C SER A 64 -8.80 4.69 -9.87
N LEU A 65 -9.33 3.56 -9.37
CA LEU A 65 -8.91 2.99 -8.09
C LEU A 65 -7.43 2.60 -8.11
N CYS A 66 -6.95 1.92 -9.15
CA CYS A 66 -5.54 1.53 -9.27
C CYS A 66 -4.62 2.75 -9.32
N ASN A 67 -4.97 3.78 -10.10
CA ASN A 67 -4.20 5.02 -10.21
C ASN A 67 -4.11 5.75 -8.86
N ASN A 68 -5.21 5.83 -8.11
CA ASN A 68 -5.21 6.42 -6.75
C ASN A 68 -4.33 5.63 -5.75
N LYS A 69 -4.03 4.37 -6.06
CA LYS A 69 -3.12 3.49 -5.32
C LYS A 69 -1.70 3.48 -5.86
N ARG A 70 -1.31 4.53 -6.62
CA ARG A 70 0.01 4.67 -7.26
C ARG A 70 0.29 3.55 -8.27
N GLY A 71 -0.77 2.96 -8.84
CA GLY A 71 -0.65 1.89 -9.80
C GLY A 71 -0.15 2.36 -11.16
N GLU A 72 0.70 1.54 -11.77
CA GLU A 72 1.20 1.74 -13.12
C GLU A 72 0.54 0.72 -14.05
N LYS A 73 -0.16 1.20 -15.08
CA LYS A 73 -0.78 0.32 -16.07
C LYS A 73 0.30 -0.34 -16.93
N VAL A 74 0.36 -1.66 -16.92
CA VAL A 74 1.27 -2.46 -17.76
C VAL A 74 0.61 -2.83 -19.07
N ASP A 75 -0.61 -3.38 -18.99
CA ASP A 75 -1.32 -3.90 -20.16
C ASP A 75 -2.85 -3.77 -19.97
N LEU A 76 -3.54 -3.68 -21.11
CA LEU A 76 -4.99 -3.74 -21.19
C LEU A 76 -5.35 -4.52 -22.46
N SER A 77 -5.97 -5.67 -22.27
CA SER A 77 -6.53 -6.49 -23.34
C SER A 77 -7.99 -6.80 -23.11
N TYR A 78 -8.68 -7.31 -24.13
CA TYR A 78 -10.11 -7.62 -24.06
C TYR A 78 -10.35 -9.07 -24.45
N SER A 79 -11.31 -9.70 -23.76
CA SER A 79 -11.90 -10.99 -24.10
C SER A 79 -13.41 -10.82 -24.18
N GLY A 80 -13.93 -10.59 -25.39
CA GLY A 80 -15.31 -10.16 -25.61
C GLY A 80 -15.59 -8.83 -24.90
N ASN A 81 -16.58 -8.81 -24.00
CA ASN A 81 -16.96 -7.63 -23.20
C ASN A 81 -16.23 -7.55 -21.84
N THR A 82 -15.21 -8.37 -21.62
CA THR A 82 -14.42 -8.38 -20.39
C THR A 82 -13.05 -7.78 -20.67
N ALA A 83 -12.67 -6.77 -19.89
CA ALA A 83 -11.33 -6.21 -19.89
C ALA A 83 -10.42 -7.02 -18.95
N LEU A 84 -9.22 -7.33 -19.42
CA LEU A 84 -8.12 -7.90 -18.66
C LEU A 84 -7.06 -6.81 -18.48
N LEU A 85 -6.90 -6.35 -17.24
CA LEU A 85 -5.96 -5.31 -16.86
C LEU A 85 -4.76 -5.92 -16.16
N LYS A 86 -3.55 -5.48 -16.53
CA LYS A 86 -2.33 -5.71 -15.74
C LYS A 86 -1.83 -4.39 -15.18
N TYR A 87 -1.64 -4.34 -13.87
CA TYR A 87 -1.12 -3.18 -13.15
C TYR A 87 0.03 -3.59 -12.23
N ARG A 88 1.06 -2.76 -12.16
CA ARG A 88 2.03 -2.82 -11.06
C ARG A 88 1.52 -1.95 -9.94
N LEU A 89 1.45 -2.49 -8.73
CA LEU A 89 0.92 -1.80 -7.56
C LEU A 89 1.88 -1.98 -6.38
N PRO A 90 2.15 -0.93 -5.59
CA PRO A 90 2.82 -1.09 -4.31
C PRO A 90 1.96 -1.91 -3.36
N LEU A 91 2.53 -2.94 -2.75
CA LEU A 91 1.80 -3.80 -1.81
C LEU A 91 1.26 -2.99 -0.61
N SER A 92 2.02 -1.96 -0.20
CA SER A 92 1.66 -1.02 0.88
C SER A 92 0.30 -0.34 0.68
N GLU A 93 -0.12 -0.17 -0.57
CA GLU A 93 -1.33 0.56 -0.94
C GLU A 93 -2.59 -0.31 -1.00
N ILE A 94 -2.38 -1.62 -1.16
CA ILE A 94 -3.45 -2.58 -1.42
C ILE A 94 -3.67 -3.59 -0.31
N VAL A 95 -2.73 -3.69 0.65
CA VAL A 95 -2.83 -4.62 1.79
C VAL A 95 -4.06 -4.36 2.67
N PHE A 96 -4.61 -3.15 2.61
CA PHE A 96 -5.80 -2.74 3.35
C PHE A 96 -6.93 -2.28 2.41
N ASP A 97 -8.12 -2.90 2.54
CA ASP A 97 -9.40 -2.52 1.93
C ASP A 97 -9.44 -2.52 0.38
N PHE A 98 -8.35 -2.88 -0.32
CA PHE A 98 -8.33 -2.82 -1.78
C PHE A 98 -9.24 -3.86 -2.44
N TYR A 99 -9.20 -5.10 -1.95
CA TYR A 99 -10.05 -6.17 -2.45
C TYR A 99 -11.53 -5.84 -2.27
N ASP A 100 -11.92 -5.38 -1.09
CA ASP A 100 -13.28 -4.99 -0.76
C ASP A 100 -13.75 -3.81 -1.61
N ARG A 101 -12.89 -2.80 -1.80
CA ARG A 101 -13.17 -1.68 -2.71
C ARG A 101 -13.36 -2.11 -4.15
N ILE A 102 -12.50 -2.97 -4.68
CA ILE A 102 -12.65 -3.51 -6.05
C ILE A 102 -13.99 -4.23 -6.19
N LYS A 103 -14.32 -5.11 -5.24
CA LYS A 103 -15.60 -5.83 -5.25
C LYS A 103 -16.78 -4.87 -5.16
N SER A 104 -16.70 -3.84 -4.31
CA SER A 104 -17.77 -2.86 -4.16
C SER A 104 -18.03 -2.05 -5.44
N ILE A 105 -16.99 -1.44 -6.02
CA ILE A 105 -17.14 -0.58 -7.23
C ILE A 105 -17.51 -1.37 -8.48
N SER A 106 -17.16 -2.66 -8.52
CA SER A 106 -17.52 -3.57 -9.61
C SER A 106 -18.80 -4.35 -9.38
N LYS A 107 -19.54 -4.10 -8.28
CA LYS A 107 -20.71 -4.91 -7.86
C LYS A 107 -20.42 -6.42 -7.79
N GLY A 108 -19.19 -6.78 -7.43
CA GLY A 108 -18.71 -8.16 -7.29
C GLY A 108 -18.17 -8.78 -8.57
N TYR A 109 -18.33 -8.13 -9.73
CA TYR A 109 -17.95 -8.68 -11.03
C TYR A 109 -16.44 -8.71 -11.31
N ALA A 110 -15.64 -7.92 -10.59
CA ALA A 110 -14.19 -7.94 -10.78
C ALA A 110 -13.55 -9.15 -10.07
N SER A 111 -12.59 -9.80 -10.72
CA SER A 111 -11.63 -10.70 -10.08
C SER A 111 -10.24 -10.04 -10.05
N LEU A 112 -9.43 -10.42 -9.06
CA LEU A 112 -8.08 -9.93 -8.86
C LEU A 112 -7.21 -11.12 -8.49
N ASP A 113 -6.17 -11.33 -9.29
CA ASP A 113 -5.05 -12.21 -9.00
C ASP A 113 -3.78 -11.37 -8.97
N TRP A 114 -2.78 -11.76 -8.19
CA TRP A 114 -1.53 -11.04 -8.14
C TRP A 114 -0.34 -11.92 -7.80
N GLU A 115 0.83 -11.45 -8.20
CA GLU A 115 2.13 -12.06 -7.89
C GLU A 115 3.11 -10.99 -7.42
N MET A 116 4.11 -11.38 -6.62
CA MET A 116 5.17 -10.48 -6.18
C MET A 116 6.03 -10.05 -7.37
N ASP A 117 6.27 -8.74 -7.49
CA ASP A 117 7.06 -8.13 -8.56
C ASP A 117 8.29 -7.39 -7.99
N GLY A 118 8.88 -7.99 -6.96
CA GLY A 118 10.12 -7.53 -6.35
C GLY A 118 9.99 -6.21 -5.57
N TYR A 119 11.16 -5.57 -5.39
CA TYR A 119 11.32 -4.33 -4.64
C TYR A 119 11.77 -3.21 -5.56
N MET A 120 11.12 -2.05 -5.45
CA MET A 120 11.46 -0.85 -6.22
C MET A 120 11.71 0.33 -5.31
N ASP A 121 12.68 1.17 -5.71
CA ASP A 121 12.99 2.41 -5.00
C ASP A 121 11.75 3.32 -4.97
N SER A 122 11.48 3.88 -3.79
CA SER A 122 10.26 4.64 -3.53
C SER A 122 10.51 5.73 -2.49
N GLU A 123 9.75 6.82 -2.60
CA GLU A 123 9.85 7.94 -1.68
C GLU A 123 9.00 7.67 -0.44
N ILE A 124 9.61 7.02 0.55
CA ILE A 124 8.95 6.62 1.79
C ILE A 124 9.31 7.58 2.94
N ALA A 125 8.34 7.89 3.78
CA ALA A 125 8.50 8.68 5.00
C ALA A 125 7.89 7.97 6.21
N LYS A 126 8.53 8.14 7.37
CA LYS A 126 7.94 7.81 8.67
C LYS A 126 7.10 8.99 9.13
N LEU A 127 5.80 8.76 9.31
CA LEU A 127 4.88 9.69 9.96
C LEU A 127 4.84 9.39 11.46
N THR A 128 5.10 10.40 12.28
CA THR A 128 4.99 10.33 13.74
C THR A 128 3.96 11.35 14.22
N ILE A 129 3.03 10.91 15.05
CA ILE A 129 2.01 11.77 15.68
C ILE A 129 2.49 12.15 17.09
N LEU A 130 2.33 13.42 17.44
CA LEU A 130 2.66 13.94 18.76
C LEU A 130 1.36 14.31 19.50
N ILE A 131 1.22 13.86 20.74
CA ILE A 131 0.15 14.27 21.65
C ILE A 131 0.83 14.97 22.83
N ASN A 132 0.44 16.22 23.12
CA ASN A 132 1.11 17.05 24.13
C ASN A 132 2.64 17.13 23.94
N SER A 133 3.09 17.25 22.69
CA SER A 133 4.51 17.25 22.31
C SER A 133 5.27 15.94 22.56
N GLU A 134 4.59 14.87 22.97
CA GLU A 134 5.18 13.54 23.12
C GLU A 134 4.82 12.63 21.93
N PRO A 135 5.79 11.91 21.34
CA PRO A 135 5.52 11.01 20.23
C PRO A 135 4.72 9.79 20.70
N VAL A 136 3.72 9.40 19.92
CA VAL A 136 2.89 8.22 20.18
C VAL A 136 3.18 7.14 19.15
N ASP A 137 4.01 6.17 19.53
CA ASP A 137 4.48 5.09 18.64
C ASP A 137 3.33 4.25 18.07
N ALA A 138 2.26 4.06 18.83
CA ALA A 138 1.08 3.32 18.39
C ALA A 138 0.36 3.96 17.18
N LEU A 139 0.57 5.26 16.95
CA LEU A 139 -0.01 6.02 15.83
C LEU A 139 1.00 6.27 14.71
N ALA A 140 2.27 5.91 14.91
CA ALA A 140 3.29 6.06 13.87
C ALA A 140 2.99 5.13 12.69
N CYS A 141 3.24 5.59 11.47
CA CYS A 141 3.10 4.75 10.28
C CYS A 141 4.16 5.08 9.22
N ILE A 142 4.42 4.10 8.35
CA ILE A 142 5.29 4.26 7.19
C ILE A 142 4.40 4.46 5.97
N VAL A 143 4.62 5.56 5.26
CA VAL A 143 3.76 5.96 4.13
C VAL A 143 4.59 6.54 3.00
N HIS A 144 4.06 6.49 1.79
CA HIS A 144 4.63 7.20 0.66
C HIS A 144 4.51 8.73 0.85
N LYS A 145 5.54 9.49 0.49
CA LYS A 145 5.61 10.95 0.67
C LYS A 145 4.39 11.68 0.12
N SER A 146 3.90 11.27 -1.05
CA SER A 146 2.71 11.89 -1.68
C SER A 146 1.42 11.78 -0.86
N LYS A 147 1.37 10.89 0.15
CA LYS A 147 0.19 10.65 1.00
C LYS A 147 0.38 11.07 2.45
N VAL A 148 1.56 11.59 2.82
CA VAL A 148 1.88 11.99 4.20
C VAL A 148 0.85 12.97 4.76
N GLU A 149 0.52 14.00 4.00
CA GLU A 149 -0.40 15.06 4.44
C GLU A 149 -1.81 14.54 4.67
N GLN A 150 -2.36 13.85 3.66
CA GLN A 150 -3.69 13.24 3.74
C GLN A 150 -3.77 12.28 4.92
N ARG A 151 -2.78 11.38 5.05
CA ARG A 151 -2.77 10.36 6.10
C ARG A 151 -2.62 10.97 7.49
N GLY A 152 -1.77 11.98 7.65
CA GLY A 152 -1.62 12.70 8.90
C GLY A 152 -2.93 13.34 9.35
N ARG A 153 -3.66 14.00 8.43
CA ARG A 153 -4.98 14.58 8.74
C ARG A 153 -6.01 13.51 9.12
N GLU A 154 -6.07 12.41 8.38
CA GLU A 154 -6.99 11.30 8.67
C GLU A 154 -6.79 10.75 10.09
N ILE A 155 -5.54 10.67 10.56
CA ILE A 155 -5.22 10.20 11.90
C ILE A 155 -5.60 11.25 12.95
N CYS A 156 -5.30 12.53 12.73
CA CYS A 156 -5.60 13.59 13.70
C CYS A 156 -7.09 13.97 13.79
N LEU A 157 -7.91 13.63 12.80
CA LEU A 157 -9.35 13.86 12.81
C LEU A 157 -10.15 12.78 13.56
N ARG A 158 -9.52 11.66 13.87
CA ARG A 158 -10.10 10.54 14.62
C ARG A 158 -9.82 10.70 16.11
#